data_AF-A0A0B1SG55-F1
#
_entry.id   AF-A0A0B1SG55-F1
#
_cell.length_a   1.000
_cell.length_b   1.000
_cell.length_c   1.000
_cell.angle_alpha   90.00
_cell.angle_beta   90.00
_cell.angle_gamma   90.00
#
_symmetry.space_group_name_H-M   'P 1'
#
loop_
_entity.id
_entity.type
_entity.pdbx_description
1 polymer ?
#
loop_
_entity_poly.entity_id
_entity_poly.type
_entity_poly.pdbx_seq_one_letter_code
_entity_poly.pdbx_strand_id
1 'polypeptide(L)'
;MVMYPYSYFSDKQAIAEKREKALLSENLELKKLKESTSADKKSNGKGSNYSISIAIPGSFLNNGQSSELRTYMAGQIARAATLFCVDYVIVYDETCKMTKENVAAYWSGKWRGDIAPSDSNFEACFHLARILEYVECPQYLRKYLFPFQKPLKYAGLLNPLDAQHHLRSDDLSIPFREGVILDKPTKADRGMLCDIGLEKELELEDKIHIPPATRVTVEITNLGTGEFVFSSVFFSTEDFHSF
;
A
#
# COMPACT_ATOMS: atom_id res chain seq x y z
N MET A 1 -38.11 -21.73 39.75
CA MET A 1 -37.98 -20.32 39.31
C MET A 1 -37.27 -19.56 40.42
N VAL A 2 -35.95 -19.36 40.34
CA VAL A 2 -35.22 -18.62 41.40
C VAL A 2 -35.42 -17.12 41.14
N MET A 3 -36.29 -16.49 41.92
CA MET A 3 -36.55 -15.05 41.87
C MET A 3 -35.50 -14.33 42.71
N TYR A 4 -34.56 -13.63 42.06
CA TYR A 4 -33.61 -12.78 42.78
C TYR A 4 -34.32 -11.52 43.31
N PRO A 5 -34.01 -11.05 44.53
CA PRO A 5 -34.64 -9.87 45.12
C PRO A 5 -34.34 -8.60 44.31
N TYR A 6 -35.34 -7.74 44.17
CA TYR A 6 -35.31 -6.49 43.40
C TYR A 6 -34.17 -5.53 43.81
N SER A 7 -33.72 -5.60 45.07
CA SER A 7 -32.56 -4.86 45.58
C SER A 7 -31.24 -5.22 44.87
N TYR A 8 -31.06 -6.47 44.46
CA TYR A 8 -29.85 -6.95 43.79
C TYR A 8 -29.69 -6.39 42.36
N PHE A 9 -30.81 -6.06 41.70
CA PHE A 9 -30.81 -5.39 40.39
C PHE A 9 -30.54 -3.89 40.53
N SER A 10 -31.12 -3.24 41.56
CA SER A 10 -30.93 -1.81 41.83
C SER A 10 -29.47 -1.47 42.16
N ASP A 11 -28.79 -2.29 42.97
CA ASP A 11 -27.39 -2.05 43.33
C ASP A 11 -26.44 -2.21 42.15
N LYS A 12 -26.69 -3.18 41.25
CA LYS A 12 -25.92 -3.34 40.02
C LYS A 12 -26.13 -2.19 39.03
N GLN A 13 -27.36 -1.65 38.95
CA GLN A 13 -27.65 -0.47 38.13
C GLN A 13 -26.94 0.77 38.68
N ALA A 14 -26.96 1.00 40.00
CA ALA A 14 -26.25 2.12 40.62
C ALA A 14 -24.72 2.04 40.42
N ILE A 15 -24.14 0.82 40.49
CA ILE A 15 -22.71 0.59 40.21
C ILE A 15 -22.40 0.81 38.72
N ALA A 16 -23.27 0.35 37.82
CA ALA A 16 -23.12 0.54 36.38
C ALA A 16 -23.20 2.03 35.99
N GLU A 17 -24.17 2.76 36.51
CA GLU A 17 -24.33 4.21 36.28
C GLU A 17 -23.15 5.02 36.83
N LYS A 18 -22.61 4.63 38.00
CA LYS A 18 -21.42 5.28 38.57
C LYS A 18 -20.18 5.04 37.70
N ARG A 19 -20.05 3.83 37.14
CA ARG A 19 -18.96 3.46 36.23
C ARG A 19 -19.10 4.16 34.87
N GLU A 20 -20.32 4.26 34.36
CA GLU A 20 -20.63 4.96 33.11
C GLU A 20 -20.35 6.46 33.22
N LYS A 21 -20.75 7.10 34.32
CA LYS A 21 -20.42 8.51 34.59
C LYS A 21 -18.92 8.75 34.70
N ALA A 22 -18.17 7.84 35.32
CA ALA A 22 -16.71 7.92 35.41
C ALA A 22 -16.03 7.80 34.02
N LEU A 23 -16.49 6.86 33.18
CA LEU A 23 -15.99 6.69 31.82
C LEU A 23 -16.34 7.88 30.90
N LEU A 24 -17.51 8.49 31.09
CA LEU A 24 -17.91 9.70 30.37
C LEU A 24 -17.02 10.90 30.76
N SER A 25 -16.69 11.07 32.03
CA SER A 25 -15.77 12.13 32.47
C SER A 25 -14.35 11.94 31.94
N GLU A 26 -13.84 10.70 31.95
CA GLU A 26 -12.50 10.38 31.45
C GLU A 26 -12.41 10.58 29.93
N ASN A 27 -13.47 10.22 29.18
CA ASN A 27 -13.55 10.49 27.74
C ASN A 27 -13.63 11.98 27.40
N LEU A 28 -14.29 12.79 28.25
CA LEU A 28 -14.33 14.25 28.10
C LEU A 28 -12.96 14.88 28.36
N GLU A 29 -12.22 14.38 29.35
CA GLU A 29 -10.84 14.81 29.62
C GLU A 29 -9.88 14.41 28.50
N LEU A 30 -10.00 13.19 27.98
CA LEU A 30 -9.23 12.73 26.81
C LEU A 30 -9.55 13.54 25.54
N LYS A 31 -10.80 13.96 25.34
CA LYS A 31 -11.18 14.87 24.24
C LYS A 31 -10.57 16.26 24.43
N LYS A 32 -10.62 16.84 25.63
CA LYS A 32 -9.99 18.14 25.93
C LYS A 32 -8.47 18.09 25.78
N LEU A 33 -7.83 17.01 26.23
CA LEU A 33 -6.40 16.76 26.02
C LEU A 33 -6.10 16.68 24.52
N LYS A 34 -6.84 15.88 23.75
CA LYS A 34 -6.69 15.81 22.28
C LYS A 34 -6.91 17.14 21.59
N GLU A 35 -7.90 17.94 22.00
CA GLU A 35 -8.17 19.27 21.45
C GLU A 35 -7.05 20.27 21.80
N SER A 36 -6.49 20.20 23.03
CA SER A 36 -5.32 21.00 23.41
C SER A 36 -4.05 20.61 22.64
N THR A 37 -3.82 19.30 22.40
CA THR A 37 -2.73 18.82 21.56
C THR A 37 -2.96 19.09 20.07
N SER A 38 -4.23 19.25 19.65
CA SER A 38 -4.60 19.60 18.26
C SER A 38 -4.42 21.09 17.98
N ALA A 39 -4.51 21.96 19.00
CA ALA A 39 -4.19 23.38 18.86
C ALA A 39 -2.68 23.62 18.66
N ASP A 40 -1.82 22.82 19.31
CA ASP A 40 -0.35 22.84 19.12
C ASP A 40 0.14 22.01 17.92
N LYS A 41 -0.71 21.16 17.33
CA LYS A 41 -0.44 20.47 16.06
C LYS A 41 -1.11 21.15 14.85
N LYS A 42 -1.10 22.48 14.80
CA LYS A 42 -0.90 23.19 13.52
C LYS A 42 0.57 23.05 13.09
N SER A 43 1.07 21.81 13.00
CA SER A 43 2.29 21.56 12.26
C SER A 43 1.95 21.76 10.80
N ASN A 44 2.40 22.89 10.25
CA ASN A 44 2.65 23.04 8.82
C ASN A 44 3.18 21.72 8.26
N GLY A 45 2.32 20.92 7.64
CA GLY A 45 2.72 19.77 6.83
C GLY A 45 3.31 20.29 5.53
N LYS A 46 4.41 21.03 5.61
CA LYS A 46 5.29 21.18 4.45
C LYS A 46 5.94 19.82 4.28
N GLY A 47 5.37 18.98 3.41
CA GLY A 47 6.11 17.89 2.81
C GLY A 47 7.45 18.43 2.30
N SER A 48 8.47 17.59 2.26
CA SER A 48 9.75 17.98 1.66
C SER A 48 9.48 18.52 0.25
N ASN A 49 9.88 19.76 -0.03
CA ASN A 49 9.78 20.37 -1.36
C ASN A 49 10.77 19.75 -2.37
N TYR A 50 11.32 18.58 -2.07
CA TYR A 50 12.28 17.88 -2.91
C TYR A 50 11.84 16.43 -3.04
N SER A 51 12.06 15.89 -4.24
CA SER A 51 12.02 14.45 -4.52
C SER A 51 13.44 13.94 -4.74
N ILE A 52 13.70 12.71 -4.32
CA ILE A 52 14.97 12.02 -4.54
C ILE A 52 14.74 10.95 -5.61
N SER A 53 15.60 10.94 -6.61
CA SER A 53 15.61 9.90 -7.64
C SER A 53 17.00 9.26 -7.74
N ILE A 54 17.03 7.94 -7.90
CA ILE A 54 18.28 7.20 -8.13
C ILE A 54 18.21 6.53 -9.51
N ALA A 55 19.29 6.63 -10.28
CA ALA A 55 19.42 5.95 -11.56
C ALA A 55 20.37 4.75 -11.44
N ILE A 56 19.91 3.58 -11.86
CA ILE A 56 20.64 2.31 -11.69
C ILE A 56 20.74 1.61 -13.04
N PRO A 57 21.94 1.19 -13.47
CA PRO A 57 22.08 0.40 -14.68
C PRO A 57 21.51 -1.01 -14.45
N GLY A 58 20.62 -1.46 -15.34
CA GLY A 58 20.03 -2.79 -15.21
C GLY A 58 21.05 -3.93 -15.34
N SER A 59 22.16 -3.68 -16.06
CA SER A 59 23.32 -4.57 -16.19
C SER A 59 23.91 -5.01 -14.85
N PHE A 60 23.68 -4.25 -13.76
CA PHE A 60 24.12 -4.59 -12.41
C PHE A 60 23.73 -6.02 -12.00
N LEU A 61 22.56 -6.51 -12.44
CA LEU A 61 22.11 -7.87 -12.15
C LEU A 61 22.95 -8.95 -12.86
N ASN A 62 23.69 -8.64 -13.92
CA ASN A 62 24.50 -9.64 -14.61
C ASN A 62 25.66 -10.15 -13.76
N ASN A 63 26.12 -9.37 -12.78
CA ASN A 63 27.12 -9.79 -11.80
C ASN A 63 26.63 -10.95 -10.91
N GLY A 64 25.32 -11.15 -10.81
CA GLY A 64 24.74 -12.27 -10.08
C GLY A 64 24.91 -13.59 -10.85
N GLN A 65 25.63 -14.54 -10.24
CA GLN A 65 25.90 -15.87 -10.79
C GLN A 65 24.68 -16.80 -10.82
N SER A 66 23.66 -16.49 -10.03
CA SER A 66 22.41 -17.27 -9.97
C SER A 66 21.19 -16.35 -9.91
N SER A 67 20.01 -16.90 -10.25
CA SER A 67 18.77 -16.12 -10.21
C SER A 67 18.36 -15.74 -8.78
N GLU A 68 18.72 -16.57 -7.80
CA GLU A 68 18.56 -16.31 -6.37
C GLU A 68 19.40 -15.09 -5.97
N LEU A 69 20.69 -15.06 -6.35
CA LEU A 69 21.59 -13.96 -6.00
C LEU A 69 21.15 -12.65 -6.66
N ARG A 70 20.72 -12.68 -7.93
CA ARG A 70 20.15 -11.52 -8.62
C ARG A 70 18.95 -10.94 -7.89
N THR A 71 18.06 -11.81 -7.43
CA THR A 71 16.88 -11.41 -6.65
C THR A 71 17.30 -10.76 -5.34
N TYR A 72 18.23 -11.37 -4.61
CA TYR A 72 18.77 -10.81 -3.37
C TYR A 72 19.42 -9.42 -3.58
N MET A 73 20.24 -9.25 -4.62
CA MET A 73 20.89 -7.98 -4.97
C MET A 73 19.87 -6.88 -5.27
N ALA A 74 18.80 -7.17 -6.02
CA ALA A 74 17.70 -6.24 -6.25
C ALA A 74 17.00 -5.86 -4.93
N GLY A 75 16.81 -6.81 -4.02
CA GLY A 75 16.27 -6.55 -2.68
C GLY A 75 17.13 -5.62 -1.84
N GLN A 76 18.46 -5.70 -1.96
CA GLN A 76 19.38 -4.76 -1.29
C GLN A 76 19.20 -3.32 -1.80
N ILE A 77 19.03 -3.15 -3.11
CA ILE A 77 18.72 -1.85 -3.71
C ILE A 77 17.40 -1.31 -3.17
N ALA A 78 16.34 -2.13 -3.18
CA ALA A 78 15.02 -1.72 -2.69
C ALA A 78 15.06 -1.26 -1.23
N ARG A 79 15.79 -2.00 -0.38
CA ARG A 79 15.99 -1.62 1.03
C ARG A 79 16.73 -0.30 1.17
N ALA A 80 17.80 -0.10 0.42
CA ALA A 80 18.54 1.16 0.45
C ALA A 80 17.64 2.33 0.00
N ALA A 81 16.92 2.17 -1.11
CA ALA A 81 15.98 3.17 -1.62
C ALA A 81 14.92 3.55 -0.57
N THR A 82 14.35 2.56 0.11
CA THR A 82 13.33 2.78 1.16
C THR A 82 13.89 3.50 2.37
N LEU A 83 15.08 3.11 2.84
CA LEU A 83 15.74 3.73 4.00
C LEU A 83 16.05 5.20 3.78
N PHE A 84 16.41 5.57 2.55
CA PHE A 84 16.73 6.95 2.17
C PHE A 84 15.52 7.73 1.62
N CYS A 85 14.30 7.16 1.69
CA CYS A 85 13.07 7.79 1.20
C CYS A 85 13.20 8.26 -0.26
N VAL A 86 13.70 7.38 -1.13
CA VAL A 86 13.79 7.64 -2.56
C VAL A 86 12.40 7.50 -3.19
N ASP A 87 11.96 8.52 -3.93
CA ASP A 87 10.66 8.53 -4.61
C ASP A 87 10.70 7.72 -5.92
N TYR A 88 11.79 7.85 -6.68
CA TYR A 88 11.90 7.24 -8.02
C TYR A 88 13.18 6.44 -8.19
N VAL A 89 13.04 5.19 -8.63
CA VAL A 89 14.16 4.35 -9.08
C VAL A 89 14.10 4.20 -10.59
N ILE A 90 15.06 4.81 -11.29
CA ILE A 90 15.15 4.83 -12.74
C ILE A 90 16.12 3.74 -13.18
N VAL A 91 15.60 2.67 -13.78
CA VAL A 91 16.44 1.61 -14.36
C VAL A 91 16.74 1.95 -15.81
N TYR A 92 18.02 2.00 -16.19
CA TYR A 92 18.45 2.31 -17.55
C TYR A 92 19.30 1.21 -18.18
N ASP A 93 19.25 1.12 -19.51
CA ASP A 93 20.05 0.20 -20.31
C ASP A 93 21.35 0.87 -20.78
N GLU A 94 22.49 0.38 -20.31
CA GLU A 94 23.82 0.84 -20.75
C GLU A 94 24.20 0.30 -22.14
N THR A 95 23.60 -0.83 -22.56
CA THR A 95 23.96 -1.48 -23.83
C THR A 95 23.36 -0.78 -25.05
N CYS A 96 22.41 0.14 -24.82
CA CYS A 96 21.65 0.86 -25.85
C CYS A 96 20.95 -0.08 -26.85
N LYS A 97 20.62 -1.31 -26.44
CA LYS A 97 19.94 -2.32 -27.27
C LYS A 97 18.42 -2.30 -27.08
N MET A 98 17.95 -1.72 -25.98
CA MET A 98 16.53 -1.62 -25.67
C MET A 98 15.82 -0.64 -26.61
N THR A 99 14.77 -1.10 -27.29
CA THR A 99 13.92 -0.26 -28.14
C THR A 99 12.66 0.19 -27.41
N LYS A 100 11.96 1.18 -27.97
CA LYS A 100 10.71 1.69 -27.39
C LYS A 100 9.61 0.62 -27.38
N GLU A 101 9.60 -0.28 -28.36
CA GLU A 101 8.66 -1.40 -28.45
C GLU A 101 8.86 -2.38 -27.30
N ASN A 102 10.11 -2.61 -26.88
CA ASN A 102 10.42 -3.47 -25.73
C ASN A 102 9.90 -2.85 -24.43
N VAL A 103 10.10 -1.54 -24.26
CA VAL A 103 9.57 -0.80 -23.10
C VAL A 103 8.04 -0.82 -23.11
N ALA A 104 7.41 -0.61 -24.26
CA ALA A 104 5.95 -0.70 -24.39
C ALA A 104 5.43 -2.10 -24.08
N ALA A 105 6.15 -3.17 -24.47
CA ALA A 105 5.79 -4.54 -24.14
C ALA A 105 5.89 -4.84 -22.63
N TYR A 106 6.81 -4.19 -21.92
CA TYR A 106 6.91 -4.28 -20.46
C TYR A 106 5.69 -3.67 -19.78
N TRP A 107 5.34 -2.44 -20.14
CA TRP A 107 4.19 -1.72 -19.57
C TRP A 107 2.85 -2.36 -19.95
N SER A 108 2.70 -2.85 -21.18
CA SER A 108 1.46 -3.52 -21.61
C SER A 108 1.28 -4.92 -21.00
N GLY A 109 2.15 -5.36 -20.09
CA GLY A 109 2.14 -6.70 -19.51
C GLY A 109 2.39 -7.83 -20.51
N LYS A 110 2.91 -7.56 -21.72
CA LYS A 110 3.25 -8.61 -22.70
C LYS A 110 4.56 -9.31 -22.34
N TRP A 111 5.48 -8.57 -21.72
CA TRP A 111 6.72 -9.14 -21.20
C TRP A 111 6.45 -10.04 -19.99
N ARG A 112 7.12 -11.20 -19.94
CA ARG A 112 6.95 -12.23 -18.89
C ARG A 112 8.26 -12.65 -18.21
N GLY A 113 9.39 -12.08 -18.64
CA GLY A 113 10.73 -12.44 -18.15
C GLY A 113 11.13 -13.87 -18.51
N ASP A 114 10.78 -14.31 -19.73
CA ASP A 114 11.08 -15.67 -20.18
C ASP A 114 12.56 -15.90 -20.48
N ILE A 115 13.25 -14.83 -20.88
CA ILE A 115 14.66 -14.80 -21.27
C ILE A 115 15.49 -14.43 -20.04
N ALA A 116 16.55 -15.18 -19.77
CA ALA A 116 17.43 -14.89 -18.64
C ALA A 116 18.31 -13.64 -18.90
N PRO A 117 18.60 -12.82 -17.87
CA PRO A 117 19.55 -11.73 -17.98
C PRO A 117 20.96 -12.21 -18.36
N SER A 118 21.56 -11.53 -19.34
CA SER A 118 22.93 -11.74 -19.80
C SER A 118 23.58 -10.41 -20.22
N ASP A 119 24.91 -10.39 -20.35
CA ASP A 119 25.64 -9.20 -20.83
C ASP A 119 25.33 -8.84 -22.29
N SER A 120 24.77 -9.78 -23.03
CA SER A 120 24.38 -9.58 -24.43
C SER A 120 22.99 -8.97 -24.60
N ASN A 121 22.16 -8.92 -23.57
CA ASN A 121 20.76 -8.46 -23.64
C ASN A 121 20.43 -7.36 -22.60
N PHE A 122 19.23 -6.78 -22.73
CA PHE A 122 18.70 -5.76 -21.82
C PHE A 122 17.74 -6.33 -20.77
N GLU A 123 17.55 -7.66 -20.71
CA GLU A 123 16.57 -8.32 -19.81
C GLU A 123 16.87 -8.06 -18.35
N ALA A 124 18.14 -7.84 -18.00
CA ALA A 124 18.57 -7.42 -16.68
C ALA A 124 17.81 -6.18 -16.17
N CYS A 125 17.52 -5.23 -17.07
CA CYS A 125 16.75 -4.02 -16.75
C CYS A 125 15.32 -4.35 -16.33
N PHE A 126 14.61 -5.14 -17.14
CA PHE A 126 13.22 -5.51 -16.85
C PHE A 126 13.09 -6.45 -15.66
N HIS A 127 14.05 -7.35 -15.46
CA HIS A 127 14.11 -8.17 -14.24
C HIS A 127 14.28 -7.30 -13.00
N LEU A 128 15.21 -6.34 -13.03
CA LEU A 128 15.44 -5.43 -11.91
C LEU A 128 14.18 -4.60 -11.61
N ALA A 129 13.61 -3.94 -12.63
CA ALA A 129 12.40 -3.14 -12.49
C ALA A 129 11.25 -3.97 -11.88
N ARG A 130 11.01 -5.18 -12.40
CA ARG A 130 9.92 -6.03 -11.93
C ARG A 130 10.09 -6.47 -10.47
N ILE A 131 11.32 -6.78 -10.05
CA ILE A 131 11.60 -7.15 -8.66
C ILE A 131 11.41 -5.94 -7.75
N LEU A 132 11.86 -4.75 -8.15
CA LEU A 132 11.68 -3.52 -7.37
C LEU A 132 10.21 -3.16 -7.21
N GLU A 133 9.41 -3.21 -8.28
CA GLU A 133 7.96 -3.01 -8.25
C GLU A 133 7.27 -4.01 -7.30
N TYR A 134 7.65 -5.29 -7.37
CA TYR A 134 7.06 -6.32 -6.52
C TYR A 134 7.34 -6.06 -5.03
N VAL A 135 8.57 -5.63 -4.72
CA VAL A 135 9.02 -5.40 -3.34
C VAL A 135 8.44 -4.11 -2.78
N GLU A 136 8.31 -3.06 -3.59
CA GLU A 136 7.62 -1.81 -3.22
C GLU A 136 6.13 -2.06 -2.98
N CYS A 137 5.49 -2.95 -3.75
CA CYS A 137 4.07 -3.22 -3.62
C CYS A 137 3.71 -3.86 -2.25
N PRO A 138 2.68 -3.33 -1.53
CA PRO A 138 2.16 -3.92 -0.30
C PRO A 138 1.70 -5.36 -0.48
N GLN A 139 1.91 -6.19 0.55
CA GLN A 139 1.70 -7.64 0.47
C GLN A 139 0.29 -8.06 0.02
N TYR A 140 -0.75 -7.34 0.46
CA TYR A 140 -2.15 -7.66 0.14
C TYR A 140 -2.53 -7.35 -1.32
N LEU A 141 -1.80 -6.46 -2.00
CA LEU A 141 -2.06 -6.11 -3.40
C LEU A 141 -1.34 -7.02 -4.40
N ARG A 142 -0.29 -7.72 -3.97
CA ARG A 142 0.57 -8.51 -4.87
C ARG A 142 -0.19 -9.57 -5.67
N LYS A 143 -1.23 -10.17 -5.07
CA LYS A 143 -2.10 -11.18 -5.72
C LYS A 143 -2.86 -10.63 -6.95
N TYR A 144 -3.11 -9.32 -7.00
CA TYR A 144 -3.85 -8.68 -8.09
C TYR A 144 -2.93 -8.13 -9.17
N LEU A 145 -1.81 -7.52 -8.77
CA LEU A 145 -0.94 -6.77 -9.68
C LEU A 145 0.16 -7.64 -10.32
N PHE A 146 0.57 -8.73 -9.67
CA PHE A 146 1.70 -9.54 -10.10
C PHE A 146 1.28 -10.98 -10.42
N PRO A 147 1.03 -11.31 -11.70
CA PRO A 147 0.87 -12.70 -12.10
C PRO A 147 2.19 -13.47 -11.89
N PHE A 148 2.11 -14.79 -11.94
CA PHE A 148 3.30 -15.63 -11.86
C PHE A 148 4.25 -15.33 -13.03
N GLN A 149 5.45 -14.84 -12.72
CA GLN A 149 6.49 -14.53 -13.69
C GLN A 149 7.83 -15.10 -13.21
N LYS A 150 8.69 -15.53 -14.13
CA LYS A 150 10.00 -16.12 -13.80
C LYS A 150 10.93 -15.20 -12.99
N PRO A 151 11.01 -13.87 -13.23
CA PRO A 151 11.81 -12.96 -12.42
C PRO A 151 11.45 -13.01 -10.92
N LEU A 152 10.19 -13.33 -10.59
CA LEU A 152 9.67 -13.34 -9.23
C LEU A 152 9.72 -14.73 -8.56
N LYS A 153 10.29 -15.74 -9.24
CA LYS A 153 10.39 -17.12 -8.72
C LYS A 153 11.00 -17.20 -7.32
N TYR A 154 11.98 -16.33 -7.04
CA TYR A 154 12.71 -16.30 -5.77
C TYR A 154 12.33 -15.11 -4.89
N ALA A 155 11.18 -14.48 -5.14
CA ALA A 155 10.75 -13.30 -4.39
C ALA A 155 10.58 -13.57 -2.88
N GLY A 156 10.39 -14.83 -2.47
CA GLY A 156 10.39 -15.23 -1.06
C GLY A 156 11.73 -15.09 -0.34
N LEU A 157 12.84 -14.91 -1.06
CA LEU A 157 14.16 -14.62 -0.48
C LEU A 157 14.33 -13.13 -0.12
N LEU A 158 13.43 -12.28 -0.61
CA LEU A 158 13.54 -10.83 -0.42
C LEU A 158 13.19 -10.50 1.02
N ASN A 159 14.06 -9.71 1.65
CA ASN A 159 13.79 -9.20 2.99
C ASN A 159 12.63 -8.20 2.92
N PRO A 160 11.77 -8.15 3.95
CA PRO A 160 10.76 -7.09 4.07
C PRO A 160 11.39 -5.69 3.98
N LEU A 161 10.68 -4.77 3.32
CA LEU A 161 11.06 -3.35 3.30
C LEU A 161 10.60 -2.61 4.55
N ASP A 162 9.48 -3.03 5.14
CA ASP A 162 8.79 -2.33 6.22
C ASP A 162 8.54 -0.84 5.90
N ALA A 163 8.18 -0.57 4.64
CA ALA A 163 7.84 0.78 4.18
C ALA A 163 6.53 1.28 4.80
N GLN A 164 6.31 2.59 4.84
CA GLN A 164 5.15 3.20 5.52
C GLN A 164 3.79 2.72 4.98
N HIS A 165 3.72 2.37 3.70
CA HIS A 165 2.52 1.84 3.04
C HIS A 165 2.38 0.31 3.17
N HIS A 166 3.32 -0.39 3.81
CA HIS A 166 3.25 -1.84 4.08
C HIS A 166 2.51 -2.12 5.39
N LEU A 167 1.26 -1.64 5.47
CA LEU A 167 0.46 -1.72 6.69
C LEU A 167 -0.17 -3.11 6.88
N ARG A 168 -0.32 -3.49 8.15
CA ARG A 168 -1.14 -4.66 8.54
C ARG A 168 -2.62 -4.34 8.46
N SER A 169 -3.48 -5.35 8.43
CA SER A 169 -4.93 -5.18 8.32
C SER A 169 -5.57 -4.47 9.51
N ASP A 170 -4.95 -4.55 10.69
CA ASP A 170 -5.40 -3.94 11.94
C ASP A 170 -4.78 -2.55 12.21
N ASP A 171 -3.82 -2.12 11.38
CA ASP A 171 -3.09 -0.87 11.59
C ASP A 171 -3.87 0.35 11.05
N LEU A 172 -4.74 0.89 11.89
CA LEU A 172 -5.53 2.09 11.59
C LEU A 172 -4.83 3.40 11.97
N SER A 173 -3.51 3.39 12.17
CA SER A 173 -2.78 4.58 12.65
C SER A 173 -2.58 5.65 11.56
N ILE A 174 -2.55 5.24 10.28
CA ILE A 174 -2.32 6.11 9.12
C ILE A 174 -3.61 6.18 8.28
N PRO A 175 -4.09 7.39 7.90
CA PRO A 175 -5.31 7.53 7.12
C PRO A 175 -5.13 7.13 5.66
N PHE A 176 -3.91 7.15 5.11
CA PHE A 176 -3.65 6.78 3.72
C PHE A 176 -3.33 5.30 3.58
N ARG A 177 -3.94 4.65 2.59
CA ARG A 177 -3.66 3.27 2.22
C ARG A 177 -3.61 3.10 0.70
N GLU A 178 -2.79 2.14 0.29
CA GLU A 178 -2.79 1.66 -1.09
C GLU A 178 -3.95 0.69 -1.28
N GLY A 179 -4.53 0.69 -2.48
CA GLY A 179 -5.65 -0.15 -2.82
C GLY A 179 -5.64 -0.56 -4.28
N VAL A 180 -6.48 -1.54 -4.61
CA VAL A 180 -6.76 -1.91 -6.01
C VAL A 180 -8.26 -1.94 -6.26
N ILE A 181 -8.67 -1.46 -7.42
CA ILE A 181 -10.07 -1.49 -7.85
C ILE A 181 -10.48 -2.92 -8.20
N LEU A 182 -11.59 -3.38 -7.64
CA LEU A 182 -12.13 -4.71 -7.85
C LEU A 182 -13.10 -4.73 -9.04
N ASP A 183 -13.05 -5.81 -9.82
CA ASP A 183 -14.03 -6.08 -10.88
C ASP A 183 -15.31 -6.69 -10.29
N LYS A 184 -16.08 -5.86 -9.58
CA LYS A 184 -17.35 -6.27 -8.97
C LYS A 184 -18.47 -5.36 -9.44
N PRO A 185 -19.61 -5.92 -9.89
CA PRO A 185 -20.76 -5.10 -10.28
C PRO A 185 -21.35 -4.43 -9.06
N THR A 186 -21.34 -3.09 -9.06
CA THR A 186 -21.98 -2.27 -8.03
C THR A 186 -23.33 -1.76 -8.52
N LYS A 187 -24.26 -1.52 -7.61
CA LYS A 187 -25.57 -0.94 -7.97
C LYS A 187 -25.34 0.49 -8.49
N ALA A 188 -26.22 0.98 -9.37
CA ALA A 188 -26.07 2.31 -9.98
C ALA A 188 -25.92 3.48 -8.99
N ASP A 189 -26.41 3.32 -7.75
CA ASP A 189 -26.31 4.30 -6.67
C ASP A 189 -25.10 4.10 -5.74
N ARG A 190 -24.29 3.06 -5.97
CA ARG A 190 -23.13 2.71 -5.14
C ARG A 190 -21.82 2.96 -5.87
N GLY A 191 -20.80 3.29 -5.10
CA GLY A 191 -19.44 3.51 -5.58
C GLY A 191 -18.75 2.24 -6.05
N MET A 192 -17.55 2.38 -6.58
CA MET A 192 -16.68 1.24 -6.93
C MET A 192 -16.07 0.63 -5.66
N LEU A 193 -15.84 -0.68 -5.67
CA LEU A 193 -15.23 -1.38 -4.55
C LEU A 193 -13.71 -1.48 -4.72
N CYS A 194 -12.99 -1.28 -3.62
CA CYS A 194 -11.54 -1.29 -3.56
C CYS A 194 -11.05 -2.21 -2.42
N ASP A 195 -10.05 -3.06 -2.71
CA ASP A 195 -9.33 -3.81 -1.67
C ASP A 195 -8.13 -2.97 -1.19
N ILE A 196 -8.17 -2.53 0.07
CA ILE A 196 -7.14 -1.74 0.77
C ILE A 196 -6.42 -2.54 1.87
N GLY A 197 -6.55 -3.88 1.86
CA GLY A 197 -5.91 -4.75 2.84
C GLY A 197 -6.58 -4.79 4.23
N LEU A 198 -7.80 -4.29 4.34
CA LEU A 198 -8.65 -4.44 5.53
C LEU A 198 -9.53 -5.70 5.41
N GLU A 199 -10.20 -6.08 6.50
CA GLU A 199 -11.15 -7.21 6.49
C GLU A 199 -12.35 -6.98 5.56
N LYS A 200 -12.74 -5.71 5.38
CA LYS A 200 -13.85 -5.29 4.52
C LYS A 200 -13.32 -4.46 3.38
N GLU A 201 -13.91 -4.68 2.22
CA GLU A 201 -13.68 -3.87 1.01
C GLU A 201 -14.25 -2.46 1.23
N LEU A 202 -13.54 -1.47 0.70
CA LEU A 202 -13.92 -0.06 0.80
C LEU A 202 -14.74 0.34 -0.43
N GLU A 203 -15.85 1.03 -0.19
CA GLU A 203 -16.65 1.65 -1.26
C GLU A 203 -16.19 3.11 -1.45
N LEU A 204 -15.79 3.45 -2.68
CA LEU A 204 -15.33 4.80 -3.03
C LEU A 204 -16.51 5.77 -3.17
N GLU A 205 -16.36 7.01 -2.74
CA GLU A 205 -17.39 8.04 -2.93
C GLU A 205 -17.45 8.56 -4.37
N ASP A 206 -16.27 8.65 -4.99
CA ASP A 206 -16.11 9.18 -6.32
C ASP A 206 -16.82 8.28 -7.33
N LYS A 207 -17.78 8.85 -8.08
CA LYS A 207 -18.46 8.17 -9.20
C LYS A 207 -17.58 8.13 -10.47
N ILE A 208 -16.27 8.27 -10.30
CA ILE A 208 -15.31 8.19 -11.40
C ILE A 208 -15.18 6.72 -11.77
N HIS A 209 -15.38 6.41 -13.05
CA HIS A 209 -15.15 5.06 -13.54
C HIS A 209 -13.65 4.83 -13.71
N ILE A 210 -13.08 4.01 -12.82
CA ILE A 210 -11.68 3.60 -12.85
C ILE A 210 -11.62 2.16 -13.39
N PRO A 211 -10.70 1.82 -14.30
CA PRO A 211 -10.56 0.44 -14.75
C PRO A 211 -10.27 -0.51 -13.57
N PRO A 212 -10.82 -1.73 -13.56
CA PRO A 212 -10.41 -2.75 -12.60
C PRO A 212 -8.91 -3.02 -12.64
N ALA A 213 -8.35 -3.55 -11.54
CA ALA A 213 -6.92 -3.78 -11.36
C ALA A 213 -6.02 -2.53 -11.35
N THR A 214 -6.61 -1.32 -11.37
CA THR A 214 -5.85 -0.07 -11.18
C THR A 214 -5.47 0.08 -9.70
N ARG A 215 -4.20 0.36 -9.43
CA ARG A 215 -3.69 0.71 -8.10
C ARG A 215 -4.06 2.17 -7.78
N VAL A 216 -4.53 2.41 -6.57
CA VAL A 216 -4.99 3.73 -6.10
C VAL A 216 -4.52 3.99 -4.68
N THR A 217 -4.27 5.25 -4.34
CA THR A 217 -4.05 5.66 -2.94
C THR A 217 -5.33 6.29 -2.41
N VAL A 218 -5.76 5.85 -1.24
CA VAL A 218 -7.06 6.16 -0.67
C VAL A 218 -6.89 6.75 0.74
N GLU A 219 -7.57 7.85 1.03
CA GLU A 219 -7.61 8.47 2.36
C GLU A 219 -8.85 8.01 3.13
N ILE A 220 -8.68 7.43 4.32
CA ILE A 220 -9.75 6.93 5.17
C ILE A 220 -10.12 8.01 6.19
N THR A 221 -11.33 8.56 6.09
CA THR A 221 -11.76 9.73 6.88
C THR A 221 -12.45 9.37 8.22
N ASN A 222 -13.03 8.18 8.37
CA ASN A 222 -13.72 7.73 9.61
C ASN A 222 -13.16 6.40 10.16
N LEU A 223 -12.12 6.47 10.98
CA LEU A 223 -11.49 5.30 11.63
C LEU A 223 -12.19 4.86 12.95
N GLY A 224 -13.29 5.52 13.36
CA GLY A 224 -13.82 5.43 14.73
C GLY A 224 -15.23 4.84 14.93
N THR A 225 -16.02 4.60 13.88
CA THR A 225 -17.46 4.28 14.00
C THR A 225 -17.83 2.84 13.69
N GLY A 226 -16.88 1.96 13.37
CA GLY A 226 -17.16 0.56 12.99
C GLY A 226 -17.80 0.40 11.60
N GLU A 227 -18.15 1.52 10.96
CA GLU A 227 -18.45 1.66 9.54
C GLU A 227 -17.28 2.43 8.92
N PHE A 228 -16.50 1.78 8.05
CA PHE A 228 -15.50 2.44 7.25
C PHE A 228 -16.25 3.27 6.22
N VAL A 229 -16.41 4.56 6.50
CA VAL A 229 -17.13 5.43 5.59
C VAL A 229 -16.20 6.51 5.07
N PHE A 230 -16.11 6.53 3.75
CA PHE A 230 -15.75 7.66 2.90
C PHE A 230 -14.25 7.92 2.70
N SER A 231 -13.92 8.10 1.43
CA SER A 231 -12.56 8.32 0.97
C SER A 231 -12.51 9.06 -0.37
N SER A 232 -11.64 10.06 -0.44
CA SER A 232 -11.18 10.66 -1.70
C SER A 232 -10.06 9.82 -2.32
N VAL A 233 -10.11 9.63 -3.64
CA VAL A 233 -9.06 8.94 -4.40
C VAL A 233 -8.00 9.95 -4.83
N PHE A 234 -6.74 9.66 -4.51
CA PHE A 234 -5.60 10.38 -5.08
C PHE A 234 -5.02 9.57 -6.23
N PHE A 235 -4.95 10.18 -7.41
CA PHE A 235 -4.26 9.61 -8.57
C PHE A 235 -2.83 10.14 -8.59
N SER A 236 -1.84 9.25 -8.56
CA SER A 236 -0.54 9.62 -9.11
C SER A 236 -0.72 9.68 -10.63
N THR A 237 -0.47 10.83 -11.23
CA THR A 237 -0.66 11.08 -12.67
C THR A 237 0.20 10.19 -13.58
N GLU A 238 1.08 9.37 -13.02
CA GLU A 238 2.01 8.51 -13.74
C GLU A 238 1.53 7.04 -13.85
N ASP A 239 0.53 6.62 -13.07
CA ASP A 239 0.04 5.22 -13.03
C ASP A 239 -0.95 4.86 -14.16
N PHE A 240 -1.22 5.77 -15.09
CA PHE A 240 -2.13 5.53 -16.22
C PHE A 240 -1.57 4.59 -17.31
N HIS A 241 -0.37 4.03 -17.14
CA HIS A 241 0.14 2.98 -18.01
C HIS A 241 -0.37 1.62 -17.53
N SER A 242 -1.66 1.39 -17.79
CA SER A 242 -2.39 0.12 -17.83
C SER A 242 -1.57 -1.13 -17.45
N PHE A 243 -1.87 -1.70 -16.27
CA PHE A 243 -1.55 -3.09 -15.90
C PHE A 243 -2.24 -4.10 -16.83
#